data_AF-A0A1G4YUW0-F1
#
_entry.id   AF-A0A1G4YUW0-F1
#
_cell.length_a   1.000
_cell.length_b   1.000
_cell.length_c   1.000
_cell.angle_alpha   90.00
_cell.angle_beta   90.00
_cell.angle_gamma   90.00
#
_symmetry.space_group_name_H-M   'P 1'
#
loop_
_entity.id
_entity.type
_entity.pdbx_description
1 polymer ?
#
loop_
_entity_poly.entity_id
_entity_poly.type
_entity_poly.pdbx_seq_one_letter_code
_entity_poly.pdbx_strand_id
1 'polypeptide(L)' 'MNMDYFSLLQWPAMVINILAVWLLTYQSKRRRNAGFWCSLISNVLWIAWGWYAQALAVIGLQIALAALNIRGVKKTDEKT' A
#
# COMPACT_ATOMS: atom_id res chain seq x y z
N MET A 1 20.01 23.24 -6.26
CA MET A 1 19.18 22.55 -5.26
C MET A 1 18.39 21.46 -5.98
N ASN A 2 18.90 20.22 -6.02
CA ASN A 2 18.10 19.11 -6.50
C ASN A 2 16.99 18.92 -5.46
N MET A 3 15.75 19.22 -5.83
CA MET A 3 14.60 18.85 -5.01
C MET A 3 14.66 17.33 -4.88
N ASP A 4 14.83 16.84 -3.65
CA ASP A 4 14.75 15.41 -3.37
C ASP A 4 13.28 14.98 -3.51
N TYR A 5 12.85 14.80 -4.75
CA TYR A 5 11.52 14.29 -5.08
C TYR A 5 11.25 12.95 -4.39
N PHE A 6 12.31 12.19 -4.07
CA PHE A 6 12.23 10.98 -3.26
C PHE A 6 11.82 11.26 -1.81
N SER A 7 12.29 12.33 -1.17
CA SER A 7 11.85 12.72 0.18
C SER A 7 10.37 13.09 0.22
N LEU A 8 9.82 13.63 -0.88
CA LEU A 8 8.41 13.96 -0.99
C LEU A 8 7.50 12.74 -1.20
N LEU A 9 8.04 11.59 -1.61
CA LEU A 9 7.28 10.38 -1.95
C LEU A 9 6.50 9.79 -0.75
N GLN A 10 6.92 10.12 0.48
CA GLN A 10 6.21 9.74 1.70
C GLN A 10 4.78 10.28 1.74
N TRP A 11 4.57 11.52 1.28
CA TRP A 11 3.26 12.18 1.29
C TRP A 11 2.22 11.51 0.40
N PRO A 12 2.46 11.26 -0.91
CA PRO A 12 1.52 10.51 -1.73
C PRO A 12 1.35 9.07 -1.23
N ALA A 13 2.38 8.45 -0.63
CA ALA A 13 2.25 7.13 -0.03
C ALA A 13 1.21 7.12 1.10
N MET A 14 1.23 8.13 1.97
CA MET A 14 0.23 8.27 3.04
C MET A 14 -1.18 8.51 2.48
N VAL A 15 -1.33 9.40 1.50
CA VAL A 15 -2.65 9.71 0.91
C VAL A 15 -3.26 8.47 0.28
N ILE A 16 -2.48 7.73 -0.51
CA ILE A 16 -2.94 6.49 -1.14
C ILE A 16 -3.28 5.43 -0.09
N ASN A 17 -2.53 5.35 1.01
CA ASN A 17 -2.84 4.43 2.10
C ASN A 17 -4.19 4.74 2.77
N ILE A 18 -4.45 6.01 3.06
CA ILE A 18 -5.71 6.47 3.65
C ILE A 18 -6.88 6.14 2.70
N LEU A 19 -6.72 6.44 1.41
CA LEU A 19 -7.71 6.10 0.38
C LEU A 19 -7.96 4.59 0.32
N ALA A 20 -6.91 3.78 0.38
CA ALA A 20 -7.00 2.33 0.37
C ALA A 20 -7.86 1.80 1.52
N VAL A 21 -7.57 2.24 2.75
CA VAL A 21 -8.33 1.86 3.95
C VAL A 21 -9.78 2.32 3.83
N TRP A 22 -10.01 3.56 3.37
CA TRP A 22 -11.36 4.07 3.16
C TRP A 22 -12.14 3.23 2.14
N LEU A 23 -11.52 2.88 1.02
CA LEU A 23 -12.13 2.01 0.00
C LEU A 23 -12.44 0.60 0.52
N LEU A 24 -11.57 0.05 1.37
CA LEU A 24 -11.76 -1.26 2.00
C LEU A 24 -12.92 -1.32 3.01
N THR A 25 -13.30 -0.18 3.61
CA THR A 25 -14.45 -0.10 4.54
C THR A 25 -15.82 -0.17 3.86
N TYR A 26 -15.90 -0.01 2.53
CA TYR A 26 -17.17 -0.15 1.81
C TYR A 26 -17.59 -1.62 1.65
N GLN A 27 -18.89 -1.90 1.79
CA GLN A 27 -19.50 -3.23 1.60
C GLN A 27 -19.43 -3.74 0.15
N SER A 28 -19.27 -2.84 -0.84
CA SER A 28 -19.25 -3.20 -2.27
C SER A 28 -17.96 -3.94 -2.65
N LYS A 29 -18.07 -5.16 -3.18
CA LYS A 29 -16.93 -5.96 -3.71
C LYS A 29 -16.03 -5.14 -4.65
N ARG A 30 -16.59 -4.30 -5.52
CA ARG A 30 -15.82 -3.48 -6.48
C ARG A 30 -14.97 -2.41 -5.78
N ARG A 31 -15.52 -1.75 -4.76
CA ARG A 31 -14.79 -0.73 -3.98
C ARG A 31 -13.71 -1.37 -3.10
N ARG A 32 -13.98 -2.54 -2.52
CA ARG A 32 -13.00 -3.34 -1.79
C ARG A 32 -11.80 -3.74 -2.66
N ASN A 33 -12.04 -4.20 -3.89
CA ASN A 33 -10.98 -4.53 -4.83
C ASN A 33 -10.13 -3.30 -5.17
N ALA A 34 -10.76 -2.15 -5.44
CA ALA A 34 -10.04 -0.90 -5.65
C ALA A 34 -9.19 -0.50 -4.42
N GLY A 35 -9.71 -0.66 -3.20
CA GLY A 35 -8.95 -0.44 -1.97
C GLY A 35 -7.74 -1.36 -1.82
N PHE A 36 -7.86 -2.62 -2.24
CA PHE A 36 -6.73 -3.57 -2.31
C PHE A 36 -5.63 -3.08 -3.25
N TRP A 37 -5.98 -2.69 -4.48
CA TRP A 37 -5.02 -2.14 -5.43
C TRP A 37 -4.37 -0.85 -4.92
N CYS A 38 -5.13 0.05 -4.31
CA CYS A 38 -4.59 1.24 -3.66
C CYS A 38 -3.60 0.88 -2.54
N SER A 39 -3.90 -0.13 -1.72
CA SER A 39 -3.00 -0.57 -0.65
C SER A 39 -1.68 -1.12 -1.20
N LEU A 40 -1.72 -1.87 -2.29
CA LEU A 40 -0.50 -2.35 -2.97
C LEU A 40 0.33 -1.19 -3.53
N ILE A 41 -0.31 -0.20 -4.19
CA ILE A 41 0.38 0.98 -4.71
C ILE A 41 1.05 1.76 -3.57
N SER A 42 0.35 1.97 -2.46
CA SER A 42 0.91 2.59 -1.24
C SER A 42 2.15 1.85 -0.72
N ASN A 43 2.09 0.51 -0.64
CA ASN A 43 3.20 -0.31 -0.17
C ASN A 43 4.43 -0.17 -1.09
N VAL A 44 4.25 -0.18 -2.41
CA VAL A 44 5.34 0.04 -3.38
C VAL A 44 5.96 1.42 -3.19
N LEU A 45 5.13 2.45 -3.00
CA LEU A 45 5.61 3.82 -2.78
C LEU A 45 6.45 3.94 -1.51
N TRP A 46 6.01 3.31 -0.43
CA TRP A 46 6.76 3.25 0.83
C TRP A 46 8.05 2.43 0.75
N ILE A 47 8.09 1.35 -0.05
CA ILE A 47 9.32 0.60 -0.31
C ILE A 47 10.32 1.48 -1.07
N ALA A 48 9.86 2.18 -2.12
CA ALA A 48 10.71 3.09 -2.90
C ALA A 48 11.27 4.23 -2.04
N TRP A 49 10.43 4.83 -1.19
CA TRP A 49 10.87 5.84 -0.22
C TRP A 49 11.83 5.24 0.82
N GLY A 50 11.52 4.07 1.38
CA GLY A 50 12.34 3.41 2.38
C GLY A 50 13.72 3.00 1.86
N TRP A 51 13.83 2.66 0.58
CA TRP A 51 15.11 2.37 -0.06
C TRP A 51 16.00 3.61 -0.13
N TYR A 52 15.40 4.75 -0.48
CA TYR A 52 16.07 6.04 -0.49
C TYR A 52 16.48 6.49 0.93
N ALA A 53 15.57 6.37 1.90
CA ALA A 53 15.80 6.74 3.29
C ALA A 53 16.62 5.69 4.10
N GLN A 54 17.09 4.61 3.48
CA GLN A 54 17.76 3.47 4.12
C GLN A 54 16.95 2.88 5.30
N ALA A 55 15.61 2.98 5.24
CA ALA A 55 14.69 2.55 6.28
C ALA A 55 14.26 1.09 6.08
N LEU A 56 15.17 0.15 6.34
CA LEU A 56 14.94 -1.30 6.17
C LEU A 56 13.73 -1.83 6.96
N ALA A 57 13.45 -1.26 8.14
CA ALA A 57 12.28 -1.64 8.94
C ALA A 57 10.96 -1.33 8.22
N VAL A 58 10.88 -0.17 7.57
CA VAL A 58 9.69 0.25 6.80
C VAL A 58 9.53 -0.66 5.60
N ILE A 59 10.61 -0.96 4.87
CA ILE A 59 10.58 -1.89 3.73
C ILE A 59 10.06 -3.28 4.15
N GLY A 60 10.61 -3.84 5.23
CA GLY A 60 10.19 -5.15 5.74
C GLY A 60 8.71 -5.18 6.12
N LEU A 61 8.23 -4.13 6.79
CA LEU A 61 6.82 -3.98 7.14
C LEU A 61 5.92 -3.94 5.89
N GLN A 62 6.31 -3.17 4.86
CA GLN A 62 5.51 -3.08 3.63
C GLN A 62 5.48 -4.39 2.84
N ILE A 63 6.57 -5.15 2.84
CA ILE A 63 6.59 -6.49 2.22
C ILE A 63 5.64 -7.43 2.99
N ALA A 64 5.68 -7.41 4.32
CA ALA A 64 4.78 -8.22 5.14
C ALA A 64 3.31 -7.86 4.90
N LEU A 65 2.98 -6.57 4.85
CA LEU A 65 1.62 -6.09 4.57
C LEU A 65 1.17 -6.44 3.15
N ALA A 66 2.05 -6.32 2.15
CA ALA A 66 1.73 -6.74 0.79
C ALA A 66 1.42 -8.25 0.72
N ALA A 67 2.21 -9.09 1.39
CA ALA A 67 1.96 -10.53 1.45
C ALA A 67 0.63 -10.87 2.15
N LEU A 68 0.32 -10.21 3.27
CA LEU A 68 -0.96 -10.35 3.97
C LEU A 68 -2.14 -9.93 3.11
N ASN A 69 -2.01 -8.81 2.39
CA ASN A 69 -3.03 -8.34 1.48
C ASN A 69 -3.27 -9.34 0.33
N ILE A 70 -2.22 -9.82 -0.33
CA ILE A 70 -2.34 -10.82 -1.40
C ILE A 70 -2.99 -12.11 -0.89
N ARG A 71 -2.62 -12.57 0.31
CA ARG A 71 -3.23 -13.76 0.93
C ARG A 71 -4.70 -13.53 1.28
N GLY A 72 -5.08 -12.33 1.72
CA GLY A 72 -6.47 -11.95 2.01
C GLY A 72 -7.37 -11.98 0.77
N VAL A 73 -6.85 -11.57 -0.39
CA VAL A 73 -7.58 -11.66 -1.67
C VAL A 73 -7.82 -13.11 -2.07
N LYS A 74 -6.76 -13.96 -2.06
CA LYS A 74 -6.90 -15.38 -2.42
C LYS A 74 -7.95 -16.12 -1.58
N LYS A 75 -8.07 -15.78 -0.29
CA LYS A 75 -9.06 -16.38 0.61
C LYS A 75 -10.49 -15.84 0.43
N THR A 76 -10.64 -14.70 -0.24
CA THR A 76 -11.94 -14.10 -0.55
C THR A 76 -12.57 -14.76 -1.80
N ASP A 77 -11.74 -15.27 -2.72
CA ASP A 77 -12.21 -16.05 -3.87
C ASP A 77 -12.67 -17.47 -3.49
N GLU A 78 -12.09 -18.08 -2.46
CA GLU A 78 -12.41 -19.46 -2.04
C GLU A 78 -13.80 -19.62 -1.39
N LYS A 79 -14.58 -18.54 -1.25
CA LYS A 79 -15.95 -18.54 -0.70
C LYS A 79 -17.01 -17.99 -1.65
N THR A 80 -16.74 -17.90 -2.95
CA THR A 80 -17.78 -17.65 -3.96
C THR A 80 -17.89 -18.83 -4.91
#